data_AF-A0A2G8LNH5-F1
#
_entry.id   AF-A0A2G8LNH5-F1
#
_cell.length_a   1.000
_cell.length_b   1.000
_cell.length_c   1.000
_cell.angle_alpha   90.00
_cell.angle_beta   90.00
_cell.angle_gamma   90.00
#
_symmetry.space_group_name_H-M   'P 1'
#
loop_
_entity.id
_entity.type
_entity.pdbx_description
1 polymer ?
#
loop_
_entity_poly.entity_id
_entity_poly.type
_entity_poly.pdbx_seq_one_letter_code
_entity_poly.pdbx_strand_id
1 'polypeptide(L)'
;MPPKHVEFIAAVGKGPSIRDYVMNKRDSEVLAAYNRCLEAVQSFRNTHLQIVTRFIVVPASKSSKGQGKGLVGTGGTGFMQFLKGLRDSTIEALIGEGPKGVSPTPSGARPYQDTPPSPRSQPSRS
;
A
#
# COMPACT_ATOMS: atom_id res chain seq x y z
N MET A 1 -22.32 -8.84 2.91
CA MET A 1 -22.10 -7.85 1.84
C MET A 1 -23.48 -7.47 1.29
N PRO A 2 -23.85 -6.19 1.18
CA PRO A 2 -25.16 -5.79 0.64
C PRO A 2 -25.36 -6.23 -0.82
N PRO A 3 -26.59 -6.54 -1.26
CA PRO A 3 -26.86 -7.05 -2.62
C PRO A 3 -26.26 -6.17 -3.74
N LYS A 4 -26.44 -4.85 -3.64
CA LYS A 4 -25.89 -3.89 -4.62
C LYS A 4 -24.36 -3.94 -4.73
N HIS A 5 -23.66 -4.27 -3.63
CA HIS A 5 -22.20 -4.40 -3.67
C HIS A 5 -21.78 -5.68 -4.39
N VAL A 6 -22.53 -6.76 -4.20
CA VAL A 6 -22.29 -8.04 -4.89
C VAL A 6 -22.50 -7.86 -6.40
N GLU A 7 -23.61 -7.22 -6.79
CA GLU A 7 -23.92 -6.91 -8.19
C GLU A 7 -22.82 -6.07 -8.84
N PHE A 8 -22.32 -5.05 -8.13
CA PHE A 8 -21.23 -4.21 -8.61
C PHE A 8 -19.94 -5.02 -8.84
N ILE A 9 -19.53 -5.86 -7.88
CA ILE A 9 -18.34 -6.70 -8.04
C ILE A 9 -18.51 -7.66 -9.22
N ALA A 10 -19.69 -8.28 -9.35
CA ALA A 10 -19.98 -9.18 -10.46
C ALA A 10 -19.93 -8.46 -11.82
N ALA A 11 -20.40 -7.21 -11.89
CA ALA A 11 -20.31 -6.40 -13.09
C ALA A 11 -18.86 -6.05 -13.44
N VAL A 12 -18.05 -5.64 -12.45
CA VAL A 12 -16.61 -5.38 -12.64
C VAL A 12 -15.88 -6.64 -13.12
N GLY A 13 -16.19 -7.81 -12.54
CA GLY A 13 -15.58 -9.08 -12.92
C GLY A 13 -15.94 -9.58 -14.33
N LYS A 14 -17.07 -9.12 -14.90
CA LYS A 14 -17.47 -9.39 -16.29
C LYS A 14 -16.88 -8.40 -17.30
N GLY A 15 -16.33 -7.29 -16.82
CA GLY A 15 -15.72 -6.26 -17.67
C GLY A 15 -14.39 -6.70 -18.29
N PRO A 16 -13.85 -5.90 -19.22
CA PRO A 16 -12.54 -6.16 -19.81
C PRO A 16 -11.41 -6.05 -18.78
N SER A 17 -10.36 -6.86 -18.97
CA SER A 17 -9.18 -6.86 -18.10
C SER A 17 -8.34 -5.59 -18.28
N ILE A 18 -8.26 -4.78 -17.23
CA ILE A 18 -7.39 -3.59 -17.20
C ILE A 18 -5.92 -4.00 -17.35
N ARG A 19 -5.52 -5.11 -16.72
CA ARG A 19 -4.14 -5.62 -16.78
C ARG A 19 -3.73 -5.94 -18.22
N ASP A 20 -4.60 -6.60 -18.97
CA ASP A 20 -4.31 -6.96 -20.37
C ASP A 20 -4.29 -5.72 -21.26
N TYR A 21 -5.15 -4.73 -20.99
CA TYR A 21 -5.09 -3.43 -21.66
C TYR A 21 -3.74 -2.75 -21.45
N VAL A 22 -3.23 -2.71 -20.22
CA VAL A 22 -1.91 -2.11 -19.92
C VAL A 22 -0.78 -2.86 -20.64
N MET A 23 -0.79 -4.19 -20.59
CA MET A 23 0.21 -5.04 -21.26
C MET A 23 0.24 -4.83 -22.78
N ASN A 24 -0.93 -4.68 -23.40
CA ASN A 24 -1.04 -4.55 -24.85
C ASN A 24 -0.73 -3.14 -25.35
N LYS A 25 -1.13 -2.10 -24.60
CA LYS A 25 -0.93 -0.69 -25.02
C LYS A 25 0.54 -0.27 -25.01
N ARG A 26 1.37 -0.86 -24.13
CA ARG A 26 2.80 -0.53 -23.95
C ARG A 26 3.07 0.96 -23.71
N ASP A 27 2.14 1.62 -23.02
CA ASP A 27 2.22 3.02 -22.64
C ASP A 27 2.80 3.12 -21.21
N SER A 28 3.92 3.84 -21.08
CA SER A 28 4.65 3.96 -19.82
C SER A 28 3.86 4.69 -18.73
N GLU A 29 3.03 5.68 -19.09
CA GLU A 29 2.25 6.44 -18.12
C GLU A 29 1.12 5.57 -17.55
N VAL A 30 0.44 4.84 -18.43
CA VAL A 30 -0.64 3.91 -18.05
C VAL A 30 -0.09 2.77 -17.18
N LEU A 31 1.08 2.23 -17.53
CA LEU A 31 1.77 1.21 -16.72
C LEU A 31 2.15 1.76 -15.35
N ALA A 32 2.71 2.96 -15.28
CA ALA A 32 3.07 3.60 -14.02
C ALA A 32 1.84 3.87 -13.14
N ALA A 33 0.72 4.31 -13.73
CA ALA A 33 -0.53 4.50 -12.99
C ALA A 33 -1.08 3.17 -12.44
N TYR A 34 -1.05 2.11 -13.25
CA TYR A 34 -1.48 0.77 -12.82
C TYR A 34 -0.62 0.24 -11.66
N ASN A 35 0.71 0.33 -11.78
CA ASN A 35 1.63 -0.14 -10.74
C ASN A 35 1.47 0.66 -9.43
N ARG A 36 1.33 2.00 -9.50
CA ARG A 36 1.04 2.84 -8.31
C ARG A 36 -0.22 2.41 -7.57
N CYS A 37 -1.28 2.01 -8.28
CA CYS A 37 -2.48 1.48 -7.66
C CYS A 37 -2.21 0.18 -6.89
N LEU A 38 -1.43 -0.74 -7.49
CA LEU A 38 -1.06 -2.00 -6.83
C LEU A 38 -0.14 -1.80 -5.62
N GLU A 39 0.82 -0.87 -5.71
CA GLU A 39 1.68 -0.48 -4.59
C GLU A 39 0.88 0.07 -3.42
N ALA A 40 -0.13 0.91 -3.68
CA ALA A 40 -1.03 1.41 -2.64
C ALA A 40 -1.81 0.27 -1.96
N VAL A 41 -2.32 -0.70 -2.73
CA VAL A 41 -3.00 -1.89 -2.19
C VAL A 41 -2.04 -2.79 -1.41
N GLN A 42 -0.81 -2.97 -1.88
CA GLN A 42 0.24 -3.72 -1.21
C GLN A 42 0.59 -3.08 0.14
N SER A 43 0.77 -1.76 0.16
CA SER A 43 1.04 -0.98 1.38
C SER A 43 -0.07 -1.17 2.41
N PHE A 44 -1.34 -1.05 1.99
CA PHE A 44 -2.49 -1.33 2.85
C PHE A 44 -2.46 -2.74 3.44
N ARG A 45 -2.18 -3.77 2.61
CA ARG A 45 -2.10 -5.17 3.06
C ARG A 45 -0.94 -5.41 4.03
N ASN A 46 0.19 -4.73 3.84
CA ASN A 46 1.33 -4.76 4.76
C ASN A 46 0.96 -4.18 6.12
N THR A 47 0.35 -2.99 6.15
CA THR A 47 -0.14 -2.39 7.39
C THR A 47 -1.16 -3.29 8.09
N HIS A 48 -2.07 -3.91 7.32
CA HIS A 48 -3.03 -4.85 7.87
C HIS A 48 -2.35 -6.05 8.56
N LEU A 49 -1.33 -6.64 7.93
CA LEU A 49 -0.53 -7.72 8.54
C LEU A 49 0.14 -7.28 9.84
N GLN A 50 0.65 -6.05 9.91
CA GLN A 50 1.23 -5.50 11.14
C GLN A 50 0.17 -5.36 12.25
N ILE A 51 -1.01 -4.81 11.92
CA ILE A 51 -2.14 -4.68 12.86
C ILE A 51 -2.52 -6.05 13.40
N VAL A 52 -2.76 -7.01 12.51
CA VAL A 52 -3.15 -8.37 12.88
C VAL A 52 -2.09 -9.06 13.74
N THR A 53 -0.81 -8.85 13.43
CA THR A 53 0.28 -9.37 14.26
C THR A 53 0.23 -8.78 15.67
N ARG A 54 0.08 -7.46 15.77
CA ARG A 54 0.08 -6.74 17.05
C ARG A 54 -1.12 -7.06 17.93
N PHE A 55 -2.31 -7.19 17.34
CA PHE A 55 -3.56 -7.29 18.09
C PHE A 55 -4.13 -8.71 18.20
N ILE A 56 -3.71 -9.65 17.35
CA ILE A 56 -4.21 -11.02 17.37
C ILE A 56 -3.08 -11.99 17.71
N VAL A 57 -1.99 -11.98 16.92
CA VAL A 57 -0.92 -12.99 17.05
C VAL A 57 -0.17 -12.85 18.37
N VAL A 58 0.30 -11.64 18.71
CA VAL A 58 1.07 -11.39 19.94
C VAL A 58 0.24 -11.62 21.21
N PRO A 59 -1.02 -11.15 21.32
CA PRO A 59 -1.85 -11.45 22.49
C PRO A 59 -2.21 -12.95 22.60
N ALA A 60 -2.47 -13.61 21.48
CA ALA A 60 -2.78 -15.05 21.47
C ALA A 60 -1.58 -15.88 21.96
N SER A 61 -0.36 -15.57 21.51
CA SER A 61 0.84 -16.32 21.92
C SER A 61 1.19 -16.16 23.41
N LYS A 62 0.88 -15.00 24.00
CA LYS A 62 1.05 -14.75 25.44
C LYS A 62 0.02 -15.49 26.30
N SER A 63 -1.19 -15.68 25.76
CA SER A 63 -2.31 -16.32 26.47
C SER A 63 -2.27 -17.84 26.36
N SER A 64 -1.71 -18.37 25.26
CA SER A 64 -1.50 -19.81 25.08
C SER A 64 -0.19 -20.27 25.73
N LYS A 65 -0.18 -20.51 27.04
CA LYS A 65 0.88 -21.32 27.67
C LYS A 65 0.75 -22.77 27.18
N GLY A 66 1.36 -23.10 26.04
CA GLY A 66 1.74 -24.48 25.71
C GLY A 66 0.89 -25.27 24.71
N GLN A 67 0.01 -24.67 23.91
CA GLN A 67 -0.64 -25.44 22.82
C GLN A 67 -0.63 -24.64 21.53
N GLY A 68 0.10 -25.15 20.53
CA GLY A 68 0.16 -24.67 19.15
C GLY A 68 -1.16 -24.87 18.41
N LYS A 69 -2.26 -24.34 18.96
CA LYS A 69 -3.53 -24.24 18.26
C LYS A 69 -3.34 -23.16 17.21
N GLY A 70 -3.35 -23.56 15.93
CA GLY A 70 -3.09 -22.68 14.81
C GLY A 70 -3.89 -21.38 14.89
N LEU A 71 -3.30 -20.31 14.36
CA LEU A 71 -3.91 -18.96 14.28
C LEU A 71 -5.12 -19.00 13.32
N VAL A 72 -6.23 -19.55 13.81
CA VAL A 72 -7.51 -19.64 13.11
C VAL A 72 -8.27 -18.34 13.35
N GLY A 73 -8.71 -17.71 12.26
CA GLY A 73 -9.49 -16.49 12.30
C GLY A 73 -10.95 -16.77 12.65
N THR A 74 -11.73 -15.72 12.84
CA THR A 74 -13.18 -15.83 13.11
C THR A 74 -13.97 -16.47 11.97
N GLY A 75 -13.40 -16.51 10.76
CA GLY A 75 -13.93 -17.24 9.61
C GLY A 75 -13.57 -18.72 9.55
N GLY A 76 -12.93 -19.28 10.59
CA GLY A 76 -12.57 -20.70 10.65
C GLY A 76 -11.33 -21.10 9.84
N THR A 77 -10.66 -20.15 9.18
CA THR A 77 -9.48 -20.39 8.33
C THR A 77 -8.20 -19.81 8.93
N GLY A 78 -7.03 -20.32 8.51
CA GLY A 78 -5.73 -19.79 8.91
C GLY A 78 -5.49 -18.39 8.33
N PHE A 79 -5.85 -17.35 9.07
CA PHE A 79 -5.89 -15.98 8.55
C PHE A 79 -4.50 -15.48 8.12
N MET A 80 -3.42 -15.95 8.75
CA MET A 80 -2.06 -15.55 8.37
C MET A 80 -1.67 -16.05 6.97
N GLN A 81 -2.05 -17.27 6.60
CA GLN A 81 -1.78 -17.80 5.26
C GLN A 81 -2.60 -17.04 4.21
N PHE A 82 -3.88 -16.78 4.53
CA PHE A 82 -4.77 -16.01 3.68
C PHE A 82 -4.26 -14.58 3.43
N LEU A 83 -3.91 -13.83 4.50
CA LEU A 83 -3.44 -12.45 4.37
C LEU A 83 -2.09 -12.35 3.62
N LYS A 84 -1.18 -13.31 3.83
CA LYS A 84 0.07 -13.40 3.07
C LYS A 84 -0.22 -13.70 1.59
N GLY A 85 -1.05 -14.69 1.30
CA GLY A 85 -1.44 -15.03 -0.07
C GLY A 85 -2.07 -13.85 -0.81
N LEU A 86 -2.90 -13.05 -0.13
CA LEU A 86 -3.43 -11.80 -0.69
C LEU A 86 -2.29 -10.81 -1.00
N ARG A 87 -1.40 -10.54 -0.05
CA ARG A 87 -0.27 -9.63 -0.30
C ARG A 87 0.56 -10.09 -1.49
N ASP A 88 0.94 -11.37 -1.49
CA ASP A 88 1.83 -11.94 -2.50
C ASP A 88 1.14 -11.91 -3.88
N SER A 89 -0.16 -12.23 -3.97
CA SER A 89 -0.94 -12.09 -5.20
C SER A 89 -0.97 -10.65 -5.75
N THR A 90 -0.94 -9.64 -4.88
CA THR A 90 -0.84 -8.23 -5.31
C THR A 90 0.52 -7.91 -5.89
N ILE A 91 1.59 -8.47 -5.32
CA ILE A 91 2.96 -8.29 -5.80
C ILE A 91 3.13 -8.95 -7.17
N GLU A 92 2.66 -10.19 -7.33
CA GLU A 92 2.72 -10.90 -8.62
C GLU A 92 1.90 -10.22 -9.73
N ALA A 93 0.92 -9.39 -9.35
CA ALA A 93 0.12 -8.64 -10.32
C ALA A 93 0.86 -7.41 -10.90
N LEU A 94 1.97 -6.98 -10.30
CA LEU A 94 2.80 -5.89 -10.81
C LEU A 94 3.37 -6.26 -12.18
N ILE A 95 3.38 -5.28 -13.07
CA ILE A 95 3.95 -5.44 -14.41
C ILE A 95 5.37 -4.89 -14.34
N GLY A 96 6.34 -5.75 -14.65
CA GLY A 96 7.77 -5.62 -14.33
C GLY A 96 8.32 -4.19 -14.30
N GLU A 97 9.18 -3.92 -13.31
CA GLU A 97 10.08 -2.77 -13.37
C GLU A 97 11.08 -2.97 -14.51
N GLY A 98 11.15 -2.02 -15.44
CA GLY A 98 12.39 -1.75 -16.17
C GLY A 98 13.52 -1.48 -15.16
N PRO A 99 14.80 -1.65 -15.55
CA PRO A 99 15.91 -1.74 -14.61
C PRO A 99 15.93 -0.57 -13.62
N LYS A 100 16.10 -0.90 -12.33
CA LYS A 100 16.33 0.07 -11.27
C LYS A 100 17.48 1.00 -11.67
N GLY A 101 17.16 2.25 -11.96
CA GLY A 101 18.15 3.24 -12.37
C GLY A 101 17.49 4.52 -12.82
N VAL A 102 16.84 5.22 -11.89
CA VAL A 102 16.73 6.69 -11.76
C VAL A 102 15.57 6.95 -10.82
N SER A 103 15.91 7.34 -9.59
CA SER A 103 14.99 8.06 -8.73
C SER A 103 14.40 9.24 -9.52
N PRO A 104 13.08 9.49 -9.49
CA PRO A 104 12.58 10.79 -9.91
C PRO A 104 13.14 11.81 -8.92
N THR A 105 14.14 12.57 -9.36
CA THR A 105 14.51 13.81 -8.71
C THR A 105 13.24 14.66 -8.64
N PRO A 106 12.87 15.21 -7.48
CA PRO A 106 11.86 16.24 -7.43
C PRO A 106 12.48 17.48 -8.09
N SER A 107 12.24 17.63 -9.40
CA SER A 107 12.48 18.87 -10.11
C SER A 107 11.55 19.93 -9.48
N GLY A 108 12.14 20.80 -8.66
CA GLY A 108 11.50 22.05 -8.25
C GLY A 108 10.86 22.08 -6.86
N ALA A 109 11.58 21.70 -5.80
CA ALA A 109 11.30 22.24 -4.47
C ALA A 109 12.62 22.75 -3.86
N ARG A 110 12.76 24.08 -3.86
CA ARG A 110 13.90 24.79 -3.25
C ARG A 110 14.00 24.40 -1.76
N PRO A 111 15.21 24.21 -1.20
CA PRO A 111 15.35 24.10 0.24
C PRO A 111 14.94 25.42 0.88
N TYR A 112 14.00 25.36 1.82
CA TYR A 112 13.70 26.47 2.70
C TYR A 112 14.96 26.69 3.56
N GLN A 113 15.74 27.73 3.24
CA GLN A 113 16.83 28.13 4.13
C GLN A 113 16.19 28.86 5.31
N ASP A 114 16.26 28.23 6.49
CA ASP A 114 16.10 28.92 7.76
C ASP A 114 17.27 29.90 7.94
N THR A 115 17.12 31.10 7.37
CA THR A 115 17.91 32.25 7.80
C THR A 115 17.07 33.02 8.84
N PRO A 116 17.54 33.17 10.09
CA PRO A 116 16.85 33.99 11.07
C PRO A 116 16.84 35.45 10.59
N PRO A 117 15.76 36.21 10.83
CA PRO A 117 15.69 37.61 10.42
C PRO A 117 16.71 38.45 11.18
N SER A 118 17.54 39.20 10.43
CA SER A 118 18.45 40.20 10.98
C SER A 118 17.70 41.23 11.83
N PRO A 119 18.29 41.71 12.94
CA PRO A 119 17.66 42.68 13.81
C PRO A 119 17.48 44.02 13.09
N ARG A 120 16.23 44.50 13.08
CA ARG A 120 15.83 45.78 12.50
C ARG A 120 16.49 46.93 13.29
N SER A 121 17.37 47.68 12.65
CA SER A 121 17.92 48.94 13.17
C SER A 121 16.78 49.90 13.49
N GLN A 122 16.64 50.30 14.75
CA GLN A 122 15.73 51.38 15.12
C GLN A 122 16.32 52.73 14.67
N PRO A 123 15.50 53.65 14.13
CA PRO A 123 15.96 55.00 13.89
C PRO A 123 16.13 55.73 15.23
N SER A 124 17.29 56.37 15.40
CA SER A 124 17.57 57.30 16.49
C SER A 124 16.53 58.42 16.46
N ARG A 125 15.71 58.51 17.50
CA ARG A 125 14.87 59.69 17.75
C ARG A 125 15.61 60.56 18.75
N SER A 126 15.89 61.79 18.30
CA SER A 126 16.39 62.92 19.09
C SER A 126 15.47 63.28 20.24
#